data_AF-A0A2Z4UXU3-F1
#
_entry.id   AF-A0A2Z4UXU3-F1
#
_cell.length_a   1.000
_cell.length_b   1.000
_cell.length_c   1.000
_cell.angle_alpha   90.00
_cell.angle_beta   90.00
_cell.angle_gamma   90.00
#
_symmetry.space_group_name_H-M   'P 1'
#
loop_
_entity.id
_entity.type
_entity.pdbx_description
1 polymer ?
#
loop_
_entity_poly.entity_id
_entity_poly.type
_entity_poly.pdbx_seq_one_letter_code
_entity_poly.pdbx_strand_id
1 'polypeptide(L)'
;MTFNALESLRAAGVLGGTMAPALEEFYASLTPEETKVLISTKNRLAAILPDVVAHSQDWTAPEATKEGFDAAMLCACGLWSGSGQAEN
;
A
#
# COMPACT_ATOMS: atom_id res chain seq x y z
N MET A 1 -0.69 -28.50 -6.36
CA MET A 1 -0.19 -27.56 -5.32
C MET A 1 -1.26 -26.51 -5.12
N THR A 2 -1.74 -26.32 -3.90
CA THR A 2 -2.64 -25.22 -3.55
C THR A 2 -1.87 -23.91 -3.61
N PHE A 3 -2.45 -22.90 -4.25
CA PHE A 3 -1.85 -21.58 -4.33
C PHE A 3 -1.79 -20.93 -2.93
N ASN A 4 -0.66 -20.32 -2.59
CA ASN A 4 -0.47 -19.58 -1.35
C ASN A 4 -0.12 -18.12 -1.68
N ALA A 5 -1.10 -17.23 -1.50
CA ALA A 5 -0.95 -15.80 -1.77
C ALA A 5 0.11 -15.15 -0.88
N LEU A 6 0.10 -15.45 0.43
CA LEU A 6 1.04 -14.88 1.39
C LEU A 6 2.49 -15.21 1.06
N GLU A 7 2.76 -16.47 0.73
CA GLU A 7 4.11 -16.91 0.36
C GLU A 7 4.56 -16.23 -0.95
N SER A 8 3.69 -16.16 -1.94
CA SER A 8 3.96 -15.51 -3.22
C SER A 8 4.27 -14.01 -3.05
N LEU A 9 3.48 -13.31 -2.23
CA LEU A 9 3.66 -11.88 -1.96
C LEU A 9 4.92 -11.60 -1.13
N ARG A 10 5.26 -12.45 -0.15
CA ARG A 10 6.53 -12.35 0.60
C ARG A 10 7.74 -12.61 -0.30
N ALA A 11 7.69 -13.64 -1.14
CA ALA A 11 8.76 -13.95 -2.10
C ALA A 11 8.98 -12.81 -3.10
N ALA A 12 7.90 -12.14 -3.52
CA ALA A 12 7.97 -10.94 -4.36
C ALA A 12 8.39 -9.67 -3.59
N GLY A 13 8.58 -9.75 -2.27
CA GLY A 13 8.89 -8.62 -1.39
C GLY A 13 7.81 -7.55 -1.37
N VAL A 14 6.55 -7.91 -1.63
CA VAL A 14 5.39 -7.01 -1.47
C VAL A 14 5.04 -6.87 0.00
N LEU A 15 5.09 -7.98 0.74
CA LEU A 15 4.90 -8.00 2.18
C LEU A 15 6.26 -8.11 2.87
N GLY A 16 6.48 -7.27 3.89
CA GLY A 16 7.66 -7.28 4.73
C GLY A 16 7.29 -7.17 6.21
N GLY A 17 8.14 -7.73 7.08
CA GLY A 17 7.98 -7.65 8.53
C GLY A 17 6.77 -8.38 9.09
N THR A 18 6.50 -8.12 10.37
CA THR A 18 5.31 -8.57 11.10
C THR A 18 4.10 -7.72 10.72
N MET A 19 2.99 -8.37 10.41
CA MET A 19 1.71 -7.75 10.07
C MET A 19 0.67 -8.00 11.18
N ALA A 20 -0.36 -7.15 11.23
CA ALA A 20 -1.52 -7.43 12.08
C ALA A 20 -2.30 -8.66 11.56
N PRO A 21 -2.90 -9.48 12.43
CA PRO A 21 -3.59 -10.72 12.02
C PRO A 21 -4.65 -10.50 10.94
N ALA A 22 -5.46 -9.45 11.07
CA ALA A 22 -6.50 -9.11 10.08
C ALA A 22 -5.93 -8.81 8.68
N LEU A 23 -4.72 -8.25 8.63
CA LEU A 23 -4.05 -7.96 7.36
C LEU A 23 -3.48 -9.23 6.74
N GLU A 24 -2.96 -10.16 7.55
CA GLU A 24 -2.52 -11.46 7.06
C GLU A 24 -3.68 -12.30 6.51
N GLU A 25 -4.82 -12.30 7.19
CA GLU A 25 -6.04 -12.98 6.73
C GLU A 25 -6.54 -12.41 5.39
N PHE A 26 -6.56 -11.09 5.25
CA PHE A 26 -6.90 -10.43 3.99
C PHE A 26 -6.00 -10.90 2.85
N TYR A 27 -4.67 -10.83 3.02
CA TYR A 27 -3.74 -11.25 1.98
C TYR A 27 -3.78 -12.76 1.71
N ALA A 28 -4.06 -13.59 2.72
CA ALA A 28 -4.24 -15.02 2.55
C ALA A 28 -5.47 -15.37 1.69
N SER A 29 -6.50 -14.53 1.73
CA SER A 29 -7.76 -14.73 0.98
C SER A 29 -7.66 -14.38 -0.51
N LEU A 30 -6.55 -13.79 -0.96
CA LEU A 30 -6.42 -13.33 -2.34
C LEU A 30 -6.35 -14.48 -3.34
N THR A 31 -6.97 -14.25 -4.50
CA THR A 31 -6.87 -15.15 -5.65
C THR A 31 -5.47 -15.09 -6.28
N PRO A 32 -5.11 -16.10 -7.10
CA PRO A 32 -3.88 -16.07 -7.87
C PRO A 32 -3.75 -14.83 -8.78
N GLU A 33 -4.86 -14.39 -9.37
CA GLU A 33 -4.92 -13.25 -10.28
C GLU A 33 -4.69 -11.92 -9.54
N GLU A 34 -5.37 -11.71 -8.40
CA GLU A 34 -5.17 -10.52 -7.57
C GLU A 34 -3.74 -10.44 -7.04
N THR A 35 -3.17 -11.58 -6.64
CA THR A 35 -1.77 -11.64 -6.19
C THR A 35 -0.82 -11.25 -7.31
N LYS A 36 -1.03 -11.73 -8.54
CA LYS A 36 -0.22 -11.34 -9.71
C LYS A 36 -0.33 -9.85 -10.01
N VAL A 37 -1.52 -9.26 -9.86
CA VAL A 37 -1.72 -7.82 -10.05
C VAL A 37 -0.89 -7.03 -9.03
N LEU A 38 -0.91 -7.39 -7.74
CA LEU A 38 -0.11 -6.70 -6.72
C LEU A 38 1.39 -6.76 -7.02
N ILE A 39 1.89 -7.94 -7.39
CA ILE A 39 3.31 -8.14 -7.76
C ILE A 39 3.67 -7.31 -9.00
N SER A 40 2.83 -7.35 -10.04
CA SER A 40 3.01 -6.57 -11.26
C SER A 40 3.04 -5.07 -10.98
N THR A 41 2.12 -4.57 -10.16
CA THR A 41 2.03 -3.17 -9.79
C THR A 41 3.28 -2.70 -9.04
N LYS A 42 3.75 -3.47 -8.04
CA LYS A 42 5.02 -3.17 -7.36
C LYS A 42 6.17 -3.02 -8.36
N ASN A 43 6.32 -3.98 -9.26
CA ASN A 43 7.43 -3.98 -10.22
C ASN A 43 7.35 -2.79 -11.19
N ARG A 44 6.13 -2.42 -11.63
CA ARG A 44 5.93 -1.23 -12.47
C ARG A 44 6.23 0.07 -11.73
N LEU A 45 5.80 0.17 -10.47
CA LEU A 45 6.13 1.34 -9.64
C LEU A 45 7.64 1.48 -9.44
N ALA A 46 8.35 0.40 -9.19
CA ALA A 46 9.81 0.41 -9.10
C ALA A 46 10.48 0.84 -10.42
N ALA A 47 9.91 0.48 -11.57
CA ALA A 47 10.45 0.87 -12.87
C ALA A 47 10.16 2.34 -13.22
N ILE A 48 8.98 2.86 -12.88
CA ILE A 48 8.54 4.22 -13.25
C ILE A 48 9.03 5.25 -12.22
N LEU A 49 9.04 4.89 -10.94
CA LEU A 49 9.33 5.77 -9.81
C LEU A 49 10.39 5.14 -8.89
N PRO A 50 11.63 4.97 -9.38
CA PRO A 50 12.70 4.33 -8.60
C PRO A 50 12.98 5.08 -7.29
N ASP A 51 12.91 6.41 -7.31
CA ASP A 51 13.14 7.25 -6.12
C ASP A 51 12.06 7.04 -5.04
N VAL A 52 10.80 6.83 -5.45
CA VAL A 52 9.71 6.55 -4.50
C VAL A 52 9.93 5.21 -3.80
N VAL A 53 10.47 4.21 -4.51
CA VAL A 53 10.83 2.93 -3.93
C VAL A 53 12.07 3.05 -3.03
N ALA A 54 13.06 3.83 -3.44
CA ALA A 54 14.28 4.07 -2.66
C ALA A 54 13.98 4.70 -1.29
N HIS A 55 12.97 5.56 -1.21
CA HIS A 55 12.56 6.24 0.02
C HIS A 55 11.28 5.67 0.65
N SER A 56 10.78 4.52 0.17
CA SER A 56 9.48 4.00 0.61
C SER A 56 9.44 3.59 2.09
N GLN A 57 10.60 3.34 2.68
CA GLN A 57 10.76 2.97 4.09
C GLN A 57 10.90 4.19 5.00
N ASP A 58 11.16 5.37 4.42
CA ASP A 58 11.40 6.64 5.11
C ASP A 58 10.17 7.55 5.07
N TRP A 59 8.96 6.96 4.90
CA TRP A 59 7.73 7.73 4.87
C TRP A 59 7.50 8.36 6.24
N THR A 60 8.00 9.59 6.40
CA THR A 60 7.71 10.43 7.55
C THR A 60 6.26 10.86 7.51
N ALA A 61 5.63 10.97 8.68
CA ALA A 61 4.34 11.62 8.78
C ALA A 61 4.38 13.00 8.08
N PRO A 62 3.33 13.39 7.33
CA PRO A 62 3.31 14.66 6.63
C PRO A 62 3.68 15.79 7.59
N GLU A 63 4.52 16.74 7.19
CA GLU A 63 4.96 17.81 8.09
C GLU A 63 3.79 18.60 8.69
N ALA A 64 2.68 18.65 7.97
CA ALA A 64 1.45 19.28 8.43
C ALA A 64 0.87 18.67 9.72
N THR A 65 1.14 17.40 10.02
CA THR A 65 0.72 16.78 11.28
C THR A 65 1.54 17.26 12.48
N LYS A 66 2.70 17.88 12.26
CA LYS A 66 3.53 18.45 13.33
C LYS A 66 2.93 19.74 13.89
N GLU A 67 2.16 20.46 13.08
CA GLU A 67 1.47 21.71 13.42
C GLU A 67 0.04 21.46 13.96
N GLY A 68 -0.31 20.21 14.27
CA GLY A 68 -1.62 19.85 14.81
C GLY A 68 -2.76 19.80 13.79
N PHE A 69 -2.46 19.93 12.49
CA PHE A 69 -3.44 19.66 11.44
C PHE A 69 -3.62 18.16 11.27
N ASP A 70 -4.87 17.71 11.23
CA ASP A 70 -5.20 16.33 10.90
C ASP A 70 -4.67 16.02 9.48
N ALA A 71 -3.87 14.95 9.36
CA ALA A 71 -3.40 14.45 8.07
C ALA A 71 -4.56 14.25 7.09
N ALA A 72 -5.74 13.85 7.57
CA ALA A 72 -6.93 13.65 6.77
C ALA A 72 -7.46 14.95 6.13
N MET A 73 -7.22 16.11 6.75
CA MET A 73 -7.64 17.41 6.20
C MET A 73 -6.74 17.91 5.07
N LEU A 74 -5.47 17.46 5.01
CA LEU A 74 -4.47 17.99 4.08
C LEU A 74 -3.97 16.96 3.07
N CYS A 75 -4.09 15.67 3.38
CA CYS A 75 -4.00 14.66 2.37
C CYS A 75 -5.18 14.87 1.42
N ALA A 76 -4.88 15.32 0.20
CA ALA A 76 -5.76 15.23 -0.96
C ALA A 76 -6.10 13.75 -1.32
N CYS A 77 -6.11 12.85 -0.33
CA CYS A 77 -6.62 11.50 -0.42
C CYS A 77 -8.03 11.50 -1.01
N GLY A 78 -8.89 12.48 -0.69
CA GLY A 78 -10.21 12.62 -1.34
C GLY A 78 -10.14 12.94 -2.84
N LEU A 79 -9.05 13.57 -3.29
CA LEU A 79 -8.79 13.86 -4.70
C LEU A 79 -8.25 12.64 -5.46
N TRP A 80 -7.53 11.75 -4.76
CA TRP A 80 -6.94 10.52 -5.33
C TRP A 80 -7.80 9.27 -5.15
N SER A 81 -8.66 9.20 -4.12
CA SER A 81 -9.51 8.05 -3.79
C SER A 81 -10.83 8.02 -4.55
N GLY A 82 -11.15 9.05 -5.33
CA GLY A 82 -12.43 9.18 -6.03
C GLY A 82 -13.66 9.28 -5.11
N SER A 83 -13.47 9.34 -3.78
CA SER A 83 -14.56 9.41 -2.80
C SER A 83 -14.93 10.84 -2.45
N GLY A 84 -14.88 11.75 -3.43
CA GLY A 84 -15.26 13.14 -3.27
C GLY A 84 -16.74 13.27 -2.91
N GLN A 85 -17.05 13.23 -1.62
CA GLN A 85 -18.21 13.94 -1.09
C GLN A 85 -17.68 15.11 -0.26
N ALA A 86 -17.77 16.30 -0.86
CA ALA A 86 -17.85 17.52 -0.10
C ALA A 86 -19.26 17.57 0.51
N GLU A 87 -19.37 17.34 1.82
CA GLU A 87 -20.56 17.74 2.56
C GLU A 87 -20.38 19.19 3.00
N ASN A 88 -21.41 20.01 2.76
CA ASN A 88 -21.51 21.42 3.14
C ASN A 88 -21.52 21.61 4.65
#